data_AF-A0A2D1KK36-F1
#
_entry.id   AF-A0A2D1KK36-F1
#
_cell.length_a   1.000
_cell.length_b   1.000
_cell.length_c   1.000
_cell.angle_alpha   90.00
_cell.angle_beta   90.00
_cell.angle_gamma   90.00
#
_symmetry.space_group_name_H-M   'P 1'
#
loop_
_entity.id
_entity.type
_entity.pdbx_description
1 polymer ?
#
loop_
_entity_poly.entity_id
_entity_poly.type
_entity_poly.pdbx_seq_one_letter_code
_entity_poly.pdbx_strand_id
1 'polypeptide(L)'
;MQITNQPIDLTDIAAVEAKRREIAHIIETYPRDSHEFMTATAANNELLDSNVPIRIFYLIGHHLDHPITEHEIAQLIVAGAKGEDLSEVLPLTPEVKTAIKFQIARRQAKMTQAEVAAKVGHISQAQIAKAERAQTSLSINRWAELFKVVGTSAVIKLY
;
A
#
# COMPACT_ATOMS: atom_id res chain seq x y z
N MET A 1 20.81 22.18 2.47
CA MET A 1 19.88 22.04 1.34
C MET A 1 18.47 22.03 1.92
N GLN A 2 17.61 22.96 1.53
CA GLN A 2 16.21 22.99 1.98
C GLN A 2 15.37 22.22 0.96
N ILE A 3 14.36 21.49 1.44
CA ILE A 3 13.39 20.84 0.54
C ILE A 3 12.68 21.93 -0.26
N THR A 4 12.70 21.81 -1.57
CA THR A 4 11.91 22.67 -2.43
C THR A 4 10.42 22.40 -2.20
N ASN A 5 9.65 23.36 -1.68
CA ASN A 5 8.18 23.27 -1.52
C ASN A 5 7.43 23.41 -2.86
N GLN A 6 8.05 23.00 -3.97
CA GLN A 6 7.40 23.07 -5.27
C GLN A 6 6.34 21.96 -5.38
N PRO A 7 5.17 22.25 -5.95
CA PRO A 7 4.19 21.21 -6.27
C PRO A 7 4.86 20.17 -7.16
N ILE A 8 4.73 18.89 -6.79
CA ILE A 8 5.23 17.78 -7.60
C ILE A 8 4.06 17.29 -8.47
N ASP A 9 4.34 17.03 -9.74
CA ASP A 9 3.39 16.32 -10.59
C ASP A 9 3.28 14.86 -10.15
N LEU A 10 2.22 14.52 -9.41
CA LEU A 10 1.93 13.17 -8.94
C LEU A 10 1.51 12.22 -10.07
N THR A 11 1.51 12.66 -11.32
CA THR A 11 1.28 11.81 -12.49
C THR A 11 2.55 11.37 -13.20
N ASP A 12 3.69 12.01 -12.88
CA ASP A 12 5.01 11.75 -13.43
C ASP A 12 5.89 10.96 -12.45
N ILE A 13 6.18 9.71 -12.80
CA ILE A 13 7.02 8.80 -12.00
C ILE A 13 8.42 9.38 -11.80
N ALA A 14 9.02 10.00 -12.81
CA ALA A 14 10.37 10.53 -12.72
C ALA A 14 10.43 11.74 -11.78
N ALA A 15 9.41 12.60 -11.81
CA ALA A 15 9.31 13.73 -10.89
C ALA A 15 9.14 13.27 -9.43
N VAL A 16 8.27 12.27 -9.19
CA VAL A 16 8.06 11.69 -7.86
C VAL A 16 9.35 11.01 -7.36
N GLU A 17 10.01 10.21 -8.20
CA GLU A 17 11.27 9.54 -7.84
C GLU A 17 12.38 10.54 -7.50
N ALA A 18 12.55 11.59 -8.32
CA ALA A 18 13.55 12.62 -8.07
C ALA A 18 13.31 13.32 -6.73
N LYS A 19 12.04 13.63 -6.40
CA LYS A 19 11.70 14.22 -5.11
C LYS A 19 12.03 13.28 -3.96
N ARG A 20 11.69 12.00 -4.08
CA ARG A 20 11.96 11.02 -3.02
C ARG A 20 13.45 10.89 -2.75
N ARG A 21 14.29 10.90 -3.78
CA ARG A 21 15.76 10.91 -3.63
C ARG A 21 16.27 12.17 -2.94
N GLU A 22 15.73 13.35 -3.26
CA GLU A 22 16.04 14.61 -2.56
C GLU A 22 15.72 14.49 -1.06
N ILE A 23 14.52 13.98 -0.74
CA ILE A 23 14.06 13.80 0.64
C ILE A 23 14.93 12.78 1.38
N ALA A 24 15.21 11.61 0.78
CA ALA A 24 16.04 10.57 1.36
C ALA A 24 17.44 11.10 1.69
N HIS A 25 18.05 11.85 0.77
CA HIS A 25 19.36 12.46 0.99
C HIS A 25 19.37 13.38 2.22
N ILE A 26 18.31 14.17 2.43
CA ILE A 26 18.22 15.05 3.60
C ILE A 26 18.07 14.24 4.90
N ILE A 27 17.21 13.21 4.90
CA ILE A 27 17.00 12.33 6.06
C ILE A 27 18.28 11.61 6.46
N GLU A 28 19.10 11.18 5.49
CA GLU A 28 20.36 10.47 5.73
C GLU A 28 21.49 11.41 6.18
N THR A 29 21.48 12.66 5.74
CA THR A 29 22.58 13.61 5.96
C THR A 29 22.44 14.42 7.25
N TYR A 30 21.21 14.80 7.61
CA TYR A 30 20.96 15.73 8.70
C TYR A 30 20.67 15.03 10.04
N PRO A 31 21.09 15.62 11.19
CA PRO A 31 20.77 15.07 12.52
C PRO A 31 19.25 14.93 12.74
N ARG A 32 18.85 13.90 13.49
CA ARG A 32 17.43 13.56 13.69
C ARG A 32 16.60 14.63 14.40
N ASP A 33 17.24 15.49 15.17
CA ASP A 33 16.65 16.61 15.91
C ASP A 33 16.71 17.94 15.13
N SER A 34 17.28 17.95 13.92
CA SER A 34 17.32 19.12 13.06
C SER A 34 15.97 19.42 12.41
N HIS A 35 15.75 20.71 12.10
CA HIS A 35 14.55 21.15 11.40
C HIS A 35 14.46 20.53 10.00
N GLU A 36 15.58 20.40 9.30
CA GLU A 36 15.69 19.78 7.97
C GLU A 36 15.21 18.32 7.99
N PHE A 37 15.70 17.53 8.95
CA PHE A 37 15.31 16.14 9.11
C PHE A 37 13.80 16.00 9.39
N MET A 38 13.27 16.80 10.31
CA MET A 38 11.85 16.77 10.66
C MET A 38 10.96 17.17 9.46
N THR A 39 11.36 18.22 8.73
CA THR A 39 10.66 18.67 7.52
C THR A 39 10.68 17.59 6.43
N ALA A 40 11.82 16.94 6.22
CA ALA A 40 11.97 15.87 5.24
C ALA A 40 11.15 14.63 5.58
N THR A 41 11.13 14.27 6.86
CA THR A 41 10.32 13.16 7.34
C THR A 41 8.83 13.45 7.14
N ALA A 42 8.38 14.67 7.47
CA ALA A 42 7.00 15.08 7.24
C ALA A 42 6.62 15.03 5.74
N ALA A 43 7.48 15.57 4.87
CA ALA A 43 7.26 15.54 3.43
C ALA A 43 7.25 14.12 2.86
N ASN A 44 8.14 13.22 3.35
CA ASN A 44 8.13 11.81 2.94
C ASN A 44 6.80 11.13 3.31
N ASN A 45 6.35 11.35 4.55
CA ASN A 45 5.11 10.75 5.05
C ASN A 45 3.90 11.28 4.28
N GLU A 46 3.83 12.59 4.04
CA GLU A 46 2.75 13.19 3.25
C GLU A 46 2.71 12.62 1.82
N LEU A 47 3.87 12.51 1.17
CA LEU A 47 3.97 11.98 -0.19
C LEU A 47 3.58 10.51 -0.29
N LEU A 48 3.98 9.68 0.70
CA LEU A 48 3.70 8.25 0.70
C LEU A 48 2.30 7.94 1.26
N ASP A 49 2.00 8.34 2.50
CA ASP A 49 0.81 7.88 3.23
C ASP A 49 -0.50 8.40 2.63
N SER A 50 -0.46 9.55 1.95
CA SER A 50 -1.64 10.11 1.27
C SER A 50 -2.04 9.29 0.03
N ASN A 51 -1.10 8.55 -0.56
CA ASN A 51 -1.29 7.87 -1.85
C ASN A 51 -1.25 6.35 -1.72
N VAL A 52 -0.41 5.82 -0.82
CA VAL A 52 -0.21 4.39 -0.60
C VAL A 52 -0.43 4.08 0.86
N PRO A 53 -1.49 3.34 1.21
CA PRO A 53 -1.73 3.03 2.61
C PRO A 53 -0.60 2.18 3.20
N ILE A 54 -0.01 2.60 4.32
CA ILE A 54 1.20 2.01 4.92
C ILE A 54 1.19 0.48 5.07
N ARG A 55 0.05 -0.12 5.43
CA ARG A 55 -0.08 -1.59 5.54
C ARG A 55 0.03 -2.30 4.19
N ILE A 56 -0.49 -1.70 3.12
CA ILE A 56 -0.36 -2.20 1.75
C ILE A 56 1.10 -2.04 1.32
N PHE A 57 1.70 -0.88 1.57
CA PHE A 57 3.11 -0.63 1.27
C PHE A 57 4.04 -1.70 1.87
N TYR A 58 3.91 -1.96 3.17
CA TYR A 58 4.72 -3.00 3.84
C TYR A 58 4.43 -4.41 3.32
N LEU A 59 3.17 -4.72 3.00
CA LEU A 59 2.82 -6.01 2.43
C LEU A 59 3.50 -6.22 1.07
N ILE A 60 3.44 -5.21 0.20
CA ILE A 60 4.12 -5.23 -1.10
C ILE A 60 5.62 -5.46 -0.91
N GLY A 61 6.28 -4.60 -0.13
CA GLY A 61 7.73 -4.69 0.09
C GLY A 61 8.20 -6.01 0.71
N HIS A 62 7.37 -6.68 1.52
CA HIS A 62 7.71 -7.98 2.10
C HIS A 62 7.58 -9.16 1.14
N HIS A 63 6.84 -8.99 0.04
CA HIS A 63 6.56 -10.05 -0.93
C HIS A 63 7.23 -9.84 -2.29
N LEU A 64 8.09 -8.83 -2.41
CA LEU A 64 9.07 -8.72 -3.49
C LEU A 64 10.25 -9.65 -3.20
N ASP A 65 10.89 -10.15 -4.25
CA ASP A 65 12.11 -10.96 -4.18
C ASP A 65 13.38 -10.09 -4.00
N HIS A 66 13.24 -8.77 -3.99
CA HIS A 66 14.28 -7.79 -3.75
C HIS A 66 13.79 -6.67 -2.80
N PRO A 67 14.70 -5.87 -2.21
CA PRO A 67 14.32 -4.63 -1.54
C PRO A 67 13.57 -3.70 -2.49
N ILE A 68 12.48 -3.09 -2.02
CA ILE A 68 11.72 -2.12 -2.81
C ILE A 68 12.61 -0.92 -3.17
N THR A 69 12.60 -0.53 -4.44
CA THR A 69 13.43 0.57 -4.96
C THR A 69 12.67 1.90 -4.95
N GLU A 70 13.39 3.04 -4.91
CA GLU A 70 12.74 4.36 -5.00
C GLU A 70 11.88 4.54 -6.25
N HIS A 71 12.27 3.90 -7.36
CA HIS A 71 11.49 3.89 -8.60
C HIS A 71 10.14 3.20 -8.41
N GLU A 72 10.11 2.04 -7.75
CA GLU A 72 8.88 1.29 -7.49
C GLU A 72 7.99 1.98 -6.46
N ILE A 73 8.58 2.63 -5.45
CA ILE A 73 7.82 3.46 -4.52
C ILE A 73 7.16 4.62 -5.29
N ALA A 74 7.89 5.26 -6.22
CA ALA A 74 7.32 6.31 -7.07
C ALA A 74 6.18 5.78 -7.97
N GLN A 75 6.33 4.59 -8.56
CA GLN A 75 5.26 3.93 -9.32
C GLN A 75 4.00 3.71 -8.46
N LEU A 76 4.15 3.22 -7.22
CA LEU A 76 3.03 3.01 -6.30
C LEU A 76 2.36 4.33 -5.91
N ILE A 77 3.13 5.39 -5.67
CA ILE A 77 2.59 6.72 -5.34
C ILE A 77 1.80 7.29 -6.51
N VAL A 78 2.34 7.23 -7.73
CA VAL A 78 1.66 7.70 -8.94
C VAL A 78 0.37 6.90 -9.18
N ALA A 79 0.42 5.58 -9.03
CA ALA A 79 -0.76 4.73 -9.15
C ALA A 79 -1.82 5.09 -8.09
N GLY A 80 -1.39 5.29 -6.83
CA GLY A 80 -2.26 5.71 -5.74
C GLY A 80 -2.92 7.07 -5.99
N ALA A 81 -2.16 8.05 -6.48
CA ALA A 81 -2.65 9.37 -6.83
C ALA A 81 -3.67 9.34 -7.99
N LYS A 82 -3.49 8.42 -8.94
CA LYS A 82 -4.42 8.18 -10.06
C LYS A 82 -5.64 7.31 -9.67
N GLY A 83 -5.67 6.75 -8.47
CA GLY A 83 -6.70 5.81 -8.04
C GLY A 83 -6.64 4.45 -8.75
N GLU A 84 -5.47 4.06 -9.23
CA GLU A 84 -5.23 2.78 -9.91
C GLU A 84 -5.12 1.61 -8.91
N ASP A 85 -5.27 0.38 -9.41
CA ASP A 85 -5.17 -0.83 -8.59
C ASP A 85 -3.71 -1.09 -8.19
N LEU A 86 -3.37 -0.72 -6.95
CA LEU A 86 -2.04 -0.89 -6.36
C LEU A 86 -1.51 -2.34 -6.41
N SER A 87 -2.40 -3.33 -6.48
CA SER A 87 -1.97 -4.74 -6.56
C SER A 87 -1.42 -5.14 -7.93
N GLU A 88 -1.65 -4.33 -8.96
CA GLU A 88 -1.20 -4.60 -10.33
C GLU A 88 0.05 -3.80 -10.73
N VAL A 89 0.54 -2.92 -9.85
CA VAL A 89 1.69 -2.03 -10.14
C VAL A 89 3.00 -2.80 -10.19
N LEU A 90 3.22 -3.70 -9.23
CA LEU A 90 4.46 -4.46 -9.07
C LEU A 90 4.23 -5.97 -9.26
N PRO A 91 5.28 -6.75 -9.59
CA PRO A 91 5.17 -8.18 -9.84
C PRO A 91 4.93 -8.96 -8.54
N LEU A 92 3.66 -9.08 -8.15
CA LEU A 92 3.23 -9.79 -6.95
C LEU A 92 2.52 -11.10 -7.29
N THR A 93 2.57 -12.07 -6.38
CA THR A 93 1.84 -13.33 -6.54
C THR A 93 0.31 -13.10 -6.50
N PRO A 94 -0.50 -13.94 -7.15
CA PRO A 94 -1.96 -13.79 -7.14
C PRO A 94 -2.57 -13.73 -5.73
N GLU A 95 -1.96 -14.43 -4.77
CA GLU A 95 -2.41 -14.43 -3.38
C GLU A 95 -2.20 -13.07 -2.71
N VAL A 96 -1.01 -12.46 -2.89
CA VAL A 96 -0.72 -11.13 -2.37
C VAL A 96 -1.60 -10.08 -3.03
N LYS A 97 -1.81 -10.19 -4.35
CA LYS A 97 -2.73 -9.30 -5.08
C LYS A 97 -4.15 -9.37 -4.50
N THR A 98 -4.65 -10.57 -4.24
CA THR A 98 -5.98 -10.78 -3.66
C THR A 98 -6.08 -10.16 -2.25
N ALA A 99 -5.06 -10.34 -1.42
CA ALA A 99 -4.99 -9.75 -0.08
C ALA A 99 -5.02 -8.21 -0.13
N ILE A 100 -4.28 -7.59 -1.06
CA ILE A 100 -4.28 -6.13 -1.26
C ILE A 100 -5.66 -5.65 -1.71
N LYS A 101 -6.25 -6.28 -2.73
CA LYS A 101 -7.59 -5.93 -3.23
C LYS A 101 -8.63 -6.00 -2.11
N PHE A 102 -8.58 -7.04 -1.29
CA PHE A 102 -9.50 -7.18 -0.17
C PHE A 102 -9.28 -6.11 0.90
N GLN A 103 -8.03 -5.81 1.24
CA GLN A 103 -7.71 -4.76 2.21
C GLN A 103 -8.20 -3.38 1.74
N ILE A 104 -8.07 -3.06 0.45
CA ILE A 104 -8.61 -1.84 -0.16
C ILE A 104 -10.14 -1.83 -0.08
N ALA A 105 -10.80 -2.88 -0.56
CA ALA A 105 -12.27 -2.98 -0.55
C ALA A 105 -12.85 -2.87 0.85
N ARG A 106 -12.24 -3.54 1.84
CA ARG A 106 -12.66 -3.46 3.25
C ARG A 106 -12.53 -2.03 3.81
N ARG A 107 -11.46 -1.30 3.44
CA ARG A 107 -11.26 0.09 3.87
C ARG A 107 -12.27 1.03 3.23
N GLN A 108 -12.59 0.83 1.96
CA GLN A 108 -13.64 1.57 1.26
C GLN A 108 -15.01 1.32 1.89
N ALA A 109 -15.29 0.08 2.29
CA ALA A 109 -16.48 -0.29 3.06
C ALA A 109 -16.47 0.19 4.52
N LYS A 110 -15.37 0.81 4.98
CA LYS A 110 -15.15 1.29 6.36
C LYS A 110 -15.35 0.20 7.42
N MET A 111 -14.96 -1.03 7.10
CA MET A 111 -15.10 -2.17 8.00
C MET A 111 -13.79 -2.56 8.66
N THR A 112 -13.87 -2.96 9.93
CA THR A 112 -12.81 -3.66 10.64
C THR A 112 -12.81 -5.15 10.28
N GLN A 113 -11.70 -5.83 10.53
CA GLN A 113 -11.61 -7.29 10.36
C GLN A 113 -12.60 -8.02 11.29
N ALA A 114 -12.90 -7.46 12.46
CA ALA A 114 -13.86 -8.02 13.41
C ALA A 114 -15.30 -7.95 12.88
N GLU A 115 -15.68 -6.83 12.28
CA GLU A 115 -17.02 -6.67 11.67
C GLU A 115 -17.21 -7.58 10.47
N VAL A 116 -16.18 -7.76 9.63
CA VAL A 116 -16.24 -8.75 8.54
C VAL A 116 -16.40 -10.15 9.11
N ALA A 117 -15.61 -10.54 10.11
CA ALA A 117 -15.71 -11.86 10.75
C ALA A 117 -17.12 -12.10 11.32
N ALA A 118 -17.70 -11.11 11.99
CA ALA A 118 -19.05 -11.19 12.53
C ALA A 118 -20.12 -11.40 11.45
N LYS A 119 -19.96 -10.79 10.27
CA LYS A 119 -20.90 -10.94 9.15
C LYS A 119 -20.75 -12.26 8.39
N VAL A 120 -19.53 -12.80 8.29
CA VAL A 120 -19.25 -14.09 7.63
C VAL A 120 -19.64 -15.27 8.53
N GLY A 121 -19.47 -15.11 9.85
CA GLY A 121 -19.94 -16.04 10.87
C GLY A 121 -19.08 -17.30 11.09
N HIS A 122 -18.21 -17.66 10.14
CA HIS A 122 -17.41 -18.89 10.20
C HIS A 122 -15.92 -18.70 9.90
N ILE A 123 -15.47 -17.45 9.74
CA ILE A 123 -14.05 -17.07 9.65
C ILE A 123 -13.78 -16.05 10.78
N SER A 124 -12.79 -16.34 11.62
CA SER A 124 -12.40 -15.46 12.72
C SER A 124 -11.65 -14.22 12.25
N GLN A 125 -11.67 -13.15 13.06
CA GLN A 125 -10.86 -11.95 12.83
C GLN A 125 -9.37 -12.29 12.63
N ALA A 126 -8.82 -13.22 13.42
CA ALA A 126 -7.42 -13.62 13.32
C ALA A 126 -7.09 -14.29 11.98
N GLN A 127 -8.00 -15.10 11.43
CA GLN A 127 -7.85 -15.70 10.11
C GLN A 127 -7.88 -14.65 9.01
N ILE A 128 -8.82 -13.68 9.08
CA ILE A 128 -8.86 -12.56 8.13
C ILE A 128 -7.56 -11.75 8.21
N ALA A 129 -7.06 -11.48 9.42
CA ALA A 129 -5.83 -10.74 9.61
C ALA A 129 -4.60 -11.45 9.00
N LYS A 130 -4.54 -12.78 9.07
CA LYS A 130 -3.49 -13.58 8.42
C LYS A 130 -3.63 -13.58 6.91
N ALA A 131 -4.85 -13.73 6.40
CA ALA A 131 -5.14 -13.69 4.97
C ALA A 131 -4.79 -12.34 4.33
N GLU A 132 -5.13 -11.22 4.99
CA GLU A 132 -4.74 -9.88 4.55
C GLU A 132 -3.23 -9.61 4.57
N ARG A 133 -2.46 -10.45 5.27
CA ARG A 133 -0.99 -10.39 5.27
C ARG A 133 -0.38 -11.44 4.35
N ALA A 134 -1.20 -12.14 3.54
CA ALA A 134 -0.78 -13.29 2.74
C ALA A 134 0.01 -14.36 3.55
N GLN A 135 -0.29 -14.49 4.85
CA GLN A 135 0.32 -15.49 5.74
C GLN A 135 -0.45 -16.80 5.77
N THR A 136 -1.65 -16.82 5.19
CA THR A 136 -2.50 -18.01 5.11
C THR A 136 -3.37 -17.91 3.89
N SER A 137 -3.25 -18.92 3.02
CA SER A 137 -4.09 -19.02 1.84
C SER A 137 -5.53 -19.34 2.22
N LEU A 138 -6.46 -18.60 1.61
CA LEU A 138 -7.88 -18.90 1.65
C LEU A 138 -8.30 -19.48 0.30
N SER A 139 -9.23 -20.42 0.33
CA SER A 139 -9.86 -20.89 -0.90
C SER A 139 -10.60 -19.75 -1.60
N ILE A 140 -10.78 -19.88 -2.92
CA ILE A 140 -11.51 -18.91 -3.74
C ILE A 140 -12.92 -18.65 -3.18
N ASN A 141 -13.61 -19.70 -2.72
CA ASN A 141 -14.95 -19.57 -2.13
C ASN A 141 -14.93 -18.68 -0.87
N ARG A 142 -13.91 -18.85 -0.01
CA ARG A 142 -13.76 -17.99 1.18
C ARG A 142 -13.47 -16.56 0.80
N TRP A 143 -12.59 -16.31 -0.18
CA TRP A 143 -12.37 -14.96 -0.68
C TRP A 143 -13.64 -14.34 -1.24
N ALA A 144 -14.41 -15.08 -2.04
CA ALA A 144 -15.68 -14.62 -2.61
C ALA A 144 -16.69 -14.22 -1.52
N GLU A 145 -16.79 -14.99 -0.43
CA GLU A 145 -17.63 -14.64 0.72
C GLU A 145 -17.17 -13.36 1.42
N LEU A 146 -15.85 -13.22 1.65
CA LEU A 146 -15.28 -11.99 2.23
C LEU A 146 -15.59 -10.77 1.36
N PHE A 147 -15.36 -10.88 0.05
CA PHE A 147 -15.64 -9.82 -0.93
C PHE A 147 -17.13 -9.46 -0.97
N LYS A 148 -18.02 -10.46 -0.95
CA LYS A 148 -19.46 -10.25 -0.85
C LYS A 148 -19.86 -9.45 0.39
N VAL A 149 -19.24 -9.72 1.54
CA VAL A 149 -19.54 -9.02 2.80
C VAL A 149 -19.10 -7.55 2.77
N VAL A 150 -17.99 -7.23 2.12
CA VAL A 150 -17.53 -5.85 1.94
C VAL A 150 -18.22 -5.15 0.76
N GLY A 151 -19.13 -5.83 0.05
CA GLY A 151 -19.95 -5.24 -1.00
C GLY A 151 -19.19 -5.00 -2.32
N THR A 152 -18.12 -5.74 -2.57
CA THR A 152 -17.30 -5.59 -3.79
C THR A 152 -17.05 -6.96 -4.41
N SER A 153 -17.01 -7.05 -5.74
CA SER A 153 -16.45 -8.22 -6.43
C SER A 153 -15.03 -7.90 -6.88
N ALA A 154 -14.10 -8.82 -6.67
CA ALA A 154 -12.73 -8.67 -7.17
C ALA A 154 -12.48 -9.66 -8.30
N VAL A 155 -11.93 -9.17 -9.41
CA VAL A 155 -11.37 -10.01 -10.46
C VAL A 155 -9.94 -10.37 -10.07
N ILE A 156 -9.70 -11.66 -9.85
CA ILE A 156 -8.37 -12.22 -9.62
C ILE A 156 -7.87 -12.73 -10.97
N LYS A 157 -6.87 -12.07 -11.54
CA LYS A 157 -6.15 -12.58 -12.71
C LYS A 157 -5.09 -13.57 -12.24
N LEU A 158 -5.18 -14.80 -12.75
CA LEU A 158 -4.26 -15.89 -12.39
C LEU A 158 -3.06 -15.99 -13.33
N TYR A 159 -3.04 -15.21 -14.41
CA TYR A 159 -2.03 -15.15 -15.45
C TYR A 159 -2.01 -13.76 -16.09
#